data_AF-M4EW86-F1
#
_entry.id   AF-M4EW86-F1
#
_cell.length_a   1.000
_cell.length_b   1.000
_cell.length_c   1.000
_cell.angle_alpha   90.00
_cell.angle_beta   90.00
_cell.angle_gamma   90.00
#
_symmetry.space_group_name_H-M   'P 1'
#
loop_
_entity.id
_entity.type
_entity.pdbx_description
1 polymer ?
#
loop_
_entity_poly.entity_id
_entity_poly.type
_entity_poly.pdbx_seq_one_letter_code
_entity_poly.pdbx_strand_id
1 'polypeptide(L)'
;MTSSDQSLSHNVFVYGSFQEPSVVSLILGCNPVAVSAQLHGFHVYRLKGRLHACISPSENGLSNGKILTGLTDGQLDNLDMIEGDEYVRKTVEVVLNDTSEKMKVETYVWANKDDPDMYGEWDFEEWKRLHMEKFIEAAKKFIEWKKNPDGRSREEFEKYVHEDPIVA
;
A
#
# COMPACT_ATOMS: atom_id res chain seq x y z
N MET A 1 1.15 36.41 -16.54
CA MET A 1 1.02 36.24 -15.08
C MET A 1 1.06 34.75 -14.82
N THR A 2 2.12 34.32 -14.14
CA THR A 2 2.41 32.94 -13.80
C THR A 2 1.45 32.46 -12.72
N SER A 3 0.66 31.45 -13.02
CA SER A 3 0.16 30.52 -12.02
C SER A 3 0.25 29.15 -12.68
N SER A 4 1.44 28.55 -12.60
CA SER A 4 1.55 27.13 -12.87
C SER A 4 0.68 26.45 -11.81
N ASP A 5 -0.38 25.76 -12.23
CA ASP A 5 -1.03 24.76 -11.41
C ASP A 5 0.03 23.73 -11.04
N GLN A 6 0.71 23.95 -9.91
CA GLN A 6 1.38 22.87 -9.20
C GLN A 6 0.25 22.01 -8.66
N SER A 7 -0.22 21.05 -9.46
CA SER A 7 -0.86 19.87 -8.89
C SER A 7 0.11 19.37 -7.81
N LEU A 8 -0.31 19.39 -6.55
CA LEU A 8 0.52 18.89 -5.46
C LEU A 8 0.91 17.46 -5.81
N SER A 9 2.20 17.21 -5.87
CA SER A 9 2.75 15.90 -6.15
C SER A 9 2.97 15.19 -4.82
N HIS A 10 2.30 14.05 -4.66
CA HIS A 10 2.39 13.25 -3.44
C HIS A 10 3.49 12.21 -3.55
N ASN A 11 4.16 11.97 -2.44
CA ASN A 11 5.15 10.91 -2.31
C ASN A 11 4.65 9.93 -1.26
N VAL A 12 4.48 8.67 -1.64
CA VAL A 12 3.89 7.65 -0.78
C VAL A 12 4.87 6.50 -0.57
N PHE A 13 5.23 6.25 0.68
CA PHE A 13 5.98 5.06 1.07
C PHE A 13 5.07 3.84 1.14
N VAL A 14 5.46 2.81 0.41
CA VAL A 14 4.77 1.53 0.27
C VAL A 14 5.70 0.40 0.72
N TYR A 15 5.15 -0.53 1.51
CA TYR A 15 5.90 -1.58 2.20
C TYR A 15 5.29 -2.98 2.02
N GLY A 16 4.12 -3.08 1.37
CA GLY A 16 3.42 -4.33 1.10
C GLY A 16 3.24 -4.59 -0.40
N SER A 17 2.02 -4.92 -0.81
CA SER A 17 1.65 -5.28 -2.19
C SER A 17 1.95 -4.18 -3.21
N PHE A 18 1.81 -2.90 -2.83
CA PHE A 18 2.08 -1.74 -3.68
C PHE A 18 3.57 -1.52 -4.00
N GLN A 19 4.47 -2.40 -3.57
CA GLN A 19 5.85 -2.40 -4.05
C GLN A 19 6.02 -3.05 -5.43
N GLU A 20 5.03 -3.85 -5.87
CA GLU A 20 5.07 -4.57 -7.14
C GLU A 20 4.59 -3.68 -8.32
N PRO A 21 5.43 -3.47 -9.35
CA PRO A 21 5.07 -2.59 -10.47
C PRO A 21 3.77 -2.98 -11.18
N SER A 22 3.49 -4.28 -11.33
CA SER A 22 2.24 -4.74 -11.95
C SER A 22 0.99 -4.38 -11.15
N VAL A 23 1.08 -4.35 -9.82
CA VAL A 23 0.00 -3.93 -8.93
C VAL A 23 -0.18 -2.42 -9.00
N VAL A 24 0.91 -1.67 -8.89
CA VAL A 24 0.89 -0.20 -8.95
C VAL A 24 0.34 0.29 -10.28
N SER A 25 0.83 -0.28 -11.39
CA SER A 25 0.37 0.10 -12.74
C SER A 25 -1.10 -0.20 -12.96
N LEU A 26 -1.63 -1.26 -12.35
CA LEU A 26 -3.03 -1.58 -12.41
C LEU A 26 -3.85 -0.50 -11.67
N ILE A 27 -3.51 -0.22 -10.41
CA ILE A 27 -4.28 0.69 -9.53
C ILE A 27 -4.17 2.16 -9.96
N LEU A 28 -2.98 2.61 -10.33
CA LEU A 28 -2.72 4.00 -10.68
C LEU A 28 -2.96 4.30 -12.17
N GLY A 29 -3.06 3.27 -13.01
CA GLY A 29 -3.16 3.41 -14.47
C GLY A 29 -1.86 3.89 -15.13
N CYS A 30 -0.77 4.03 -14.38
CA CYS A 30 0.57 4.35 -14.88
C CYS A 30 1.64 3.71 -13.98
N ASN A 31 2.89 3.73 -14.43
CA ASN A 31 4.00 3.26 -13.61
C ASN A 31 4.79 4.46 -13.06
N PRO A 32 4.53 4.91 -11.82
CA PRO A 32 5.27 6.03 -11.22
C PRO A 32 6.74 5.64 -11.00
N VAL A 33 7.59 6.66 -10.81
CA VAL A 33 8.96 6.43 -10.38
C VAL A 33 8.93 5.91 -8.94
N ALA A 34 9.61 4.79 -8.70
CA ALA A 34 9.72 4.17 -7.39
C ALA A 34 11.17 4.22 -6.90
N VAL A 35 11.39 4.72 -5.69
CA VAL A 35 12.73 4.83 -5.08
C VAL A 35 12.79 4.00 -3.82
N SER A 36 13.83 3.18 -3.66
CA SER A 36 13.99 2.34 -2.46
C SER A 36 14.29 3.18 -1.23
N ALA A 37 13.61 2.89 -0.12
CA ALA A 37 13.76 3.62 1.13
C ALA A 37 13.51 2.74 2.35
N GLN A 38 13.91 3.26 3.51
CA GLN A 38 13.74 2.65 4.81
C GLN A 38 12.92 3.52 5.74
N LEU A 39 11.94 2.92 6.39
CA LEU A 39 11.15 3.53 7.45
C LEU A 39 11.57 2.97 8.80
N HIS A 40 12.09 3.84 9.67
CA HIS A 40 12.53 3.49 11.02
C HIS A 40 11.39 3.68 12.03
N GLY A 41 11.38 2.88 13.10
CA GLY A 41 10.37 2.96 14.15
C GLY A 41 9.05 2.25 13.80
N PHE A 42 9.05 1.42 12.75
CA PHE A 42 7.89 0.68 12.27
C PHE A 42 8.26 -0.75 11.89
N HIS A 43 7.32 -1.67 12.08
CA HIS A 43 7.43 -3.05 11.66
C HIS A 43 6.25 -3.46 10.80
N VAL A 44 6.52 -4.25 9.75
CA VAL A 44 5.52 -4.77 8.83
C VAL A 44 5.16 -6.19 9.23
N TYR A 45 3.89 -6.39 9.57
CA TYR A 45 3.34 -7.65 10.03
C TYR A 45 2.53 -8.33 8.93
N ARG A 46 2.44 -9.67 9.01
CA ARG A 46 1.38 -10.42 8.34
C ARG A 46 0.09 -10.30 9.15
N LEU A 47 -1.04 -10.44 8.47
CA LEU A 47 -2.36 -10.53 9.08
C LEU A 47 -2.94 -11.91 8.83
N LYS A 48 -3.46 -12.57 9.87
CA LYS A 48 -4.02 -13.92 9.72
C LYS A 48 -5.19 -13.91 8.75
N GLY A 49 -5.15 -14.82 7.78
CA GLY A 49 -6.20 -14.99 6.80
C GLY A 49 -6.29 -13.89 5.75
N ARG A 50 -5.40 -12.89 5.73
CA ARG A 50 -5.45 -11.74 4.80
C ARG A 50 -4.30 -11.76 3.79
N LEU A 51 -4.58 -11.24 2.59
CA LEU A 51 -3.62 -11.20 1.46
C LEU A 51 -2.68 -10.00 1.47
N HIS A 52 -2.75 -9.13 2.48
CA HIS A 52 -2.02 -7.87 2.55
C HIS A 52 -1.28 -7.70 3.88
N ALA A 53 -0.23 -6.90 3.84
CA ALA A 53 0.62 -6.60 4.98
C ALA A 53 0.07 -5.41 5.74
N CYS A 54 0.31 -5.34 7.04
CA CYS A 54 0.02 -4.14 7.81
C CYS A 54 1.29 -3.60 8.47
N ILE A 55 1.40 -2.28 8.64
CA ILE A 55 2.53 -1.66 9.33
C ILE A 55 2.04 -1.00 10.62
N SER A 56 2.81 -1.16 11.69
CA SER A 56 2.52 -0.55 12.99
C SER A 56 3.81 -0.04 13.66
N PRO A 57 3.74 1.01 14.51
CA PRO A 57 4.90 1.50 15.24
C PRO A 57 5.58 0.40 16.08
N SER A 58 6.90 0.33 16.00
CA SER A 58 7.75 -0.60 16.75
C SER A 58 9.09 0.06 17.05
N GLU A 59 9.48 0.16 18.33
CA GLU A 59 10.59 0.99 18.80
C GLU A 59 11.92 0.74 18.06
N ASN A 60 12.22 -0.52 17.76
CA ASN A 60 13.42 -0.94 17.02
C ASN A 60 13.09 -1.47 15.62
N GLY A 61 11.88 -1.19 15.13
CA GLY A 61 11.42 -1.63 13.82
C GLY A 61 12.15 -0.93 12.69
N LEU A 62 12.53 -1.70 11.67
CA LEU A 62 13.05 -1.20 10.41
C LEU A 62 12.25 -1.86 9.28
N SER A 63 11.58 -1.04 8.48
CA SER A 63 10.79 -1.51 7.34
C SER A 63 11.44 -1.07 6.04
N ASN A 64 11.79 -2.03 5.20
CA ASN A 64 12.25 -1.76 3.84
C ASN A 64 11.04 -1.62 2.91
N GLY A 65 11.08 -0.63 2.04
CA GLY A 65 10.00 -0.38 1.09
C GLY A 65 10.44 0.46 -0.09
N LYS A 66 9.46 1.03 -0.77
CA LYS A 66 9.66 1.96 -1.88
C LYS A 66 8.84 3.23 -1.67
N ILE A 67 9.27 4.33 -2.26
CA ILE A 67 8.50 5.57 -2.36
C ILE A 67 8.00 5.67 -3.78
N LEU A 68 6.69 5.68 -3.97
CA LEU A 68 6.07 6.09 -5.22
C LEU A 68 6.07 7.62 -5.26
N THR A 69 6.83 8.21 -6.18
CA THR A 69 7.03 9.65 -6.24
C THR A 69 6.13 10.30 -7.29
N GLY A 70 5.74 11.55 -7.04
CA GLY A 70 5.08 12.36 -8.05
C GLY A 70 3.62 12.01 -8.31
N LEU A 71 2.92 11.42 -7.35
CA LEU A 71 1.53 10.99 -7.53
C LEU A 71 0.58 12.20 -7.58
N THR A 72 -0.42 12.15 -8.45
CA THR A 72 -1.49 13.14 -8.50
C THR A 72 -2.55 12.87 -7.42
N ASP A 73 -3.41 13.85 -7.11
CA ASP A 73 -4.53 13.66 -6.19
C ASP A 73 -5.40 12.45 -6.56
N GLY A 74 -5.76 12.31 -7.84
CA GLY A 74 -6.59 11.18 -8.28
C GLY A 74 -5.89 9.81 -8.19
N GLN A 75 -4.55 9.78 -8.24
CA GLN A 75 -3.78 8.57 -8.01
C GLN A 75 -3.70 8.24 -6.52
N LEU A 76 -3.55 9.26 -5.67
CA LEU A 76 -3.61 9.11 -4.23
C LEU A 76 -4.99 8.60 -3.79
N ASP A 77 -6.07 9.15 -4.34
CA ASP A 77 -7.44 8.70 -4.09
C ASP A 77 -7.67 7.23 -4.47
N ASN A 78 -6.99 6.73 -5.52
CA ASN A 78 -7.07 5.31 -5.88
C ASN A 78 -6.43 4.42 -4.79
N LEU A 79 -5.31 4.87 -4.20
CA LEU A 79 -4.66 4.15 -3.11
C LEU A 79 -5.52 4.19 -1.85
N ASP A 80 -6.01 5.37 -1.45
CA ASP A 80 -6.91 5.54 -0.30
C ASP A 80 -8.13 4.61 -0.39
N MET A 81 -8.69 4.48 -1.59
CA MET A 81 -9.88 3.68 -1.80
C MET A 81 -9.61 2.17 -1.72
N ILE A 82 -8.41 1.70 -2.10
CA ILE A 82 -8.00 0.29 -1.91
C ILE A 82 -7.71 0.01 -0.44
N GLU A 83 -6.94 0.87 0.21
CA GLU A 83 -6.52 0.72 1.62
C GLU A 83 -7.73 0.85 2.55
N GLY A 84 -8.67 1.72 2.20
CA GLY A 84 -9.93 1.85 2.90
C GLY A 84 -9.78 2.34 4.35
N ASP A 85 -10.62 1.82 5.23
CA ASP A 85 -10.76 2.30 6.62
C ASP A 85 -9.86 1.47 7.56
N GLU A 86 -9.27 0.39 7.05
CA GLU A 86 -8.32 -0.46 7.78
C GLU A 86 -6.96 0.24 7.98
N TYR A 87 -6.66 1.22 7.14
CA TYR A 87 -5.44 2.01 7.23
C TYR A 87 -5.73 3.49 7.39
N VAL A 88 -4.84 4.16 8.10
CA VAL A 88 -4.83 5.61 8.27
C VAL A 88 -3.60 6.16 7.58
N ARG A 89 -3.79 7.09 6.64
CA ARG A 89 -2.68 7.80 6.01
C ARG A 89 -1.97 8.70 7.02
N LYS A 90 -0.65 8.58 7.10
CA LYS A 90 0.20 9.36 8.01
C LYS A 90 1.45 9.87 7.30
N THR A 91 1.87 11.09 7.64
CA THR A 91 3.18 11.59 7.26
C THR A 91 4.26 10.94 8.13
N VAL A 92 5.27 10.36 7.50
CA VAL A 92 6.43 9.74 8.12
C VAL A 92 7.72 10.28 7.51
N GLU A 93 8.84 10.06 8.20
CA GLU A 93 10.17 10.36 7.69
C GLU A 93 10.86 9.04 7.32
N VAL A 94 11.28 8.93 6.06
CA VAL A 94 12.01 7.78 5.52
C VAL A 94 13.43 8.17 5.14
N VAL A 95 14.32 7.19 5.07
CA VAL A 95 15.70 7.35 4.62
C VAL A 95 15.83 6.71 3.24
N LEU A 96 16.29 7.46 2.24
CA LEU A 96 16.54 6.95 0.90
C LEU A 96 17.74 6.00 0.90
N ASN A 97 17.61 4.83 0.28
CA ASN A 97 18.70 3.84 0.30
C ASN A 97 19.93 4.33 -0.49
N ASP A 98 19.71 5.05 -1.59
CA ASP A 98 20.79 5.45 -2.49
C ASP A 98 21.60 6.64 -1.98
N THR A 99 20.95 7.60 -1.31
CA THR A 99 21.57 8.86 -0.86
C THR A 99 21.73 8.96 0.65
N SER A 100 21.08 8.07 1.42
CA SER A 100 20.94 8.18 2.88
C SER A 100 20.27 9.48 3.35
N GLU A 101 19.62 10.22 2.44
CA GLU A 101 18.88 11.44 2.78
C GLU A 101 17.53 11.13 3.40
N LYS A 102 17.08 12.00 4.29
CA LYS A 102 15.76 11.92 4.92
C LYS A 102 14.73 12.64 4.07
N MET A 103 13.58 12.01 3.88
CA MET A 103 12.45 12.58 3.13
C MET A 103 11.15 12.39 3.91
N LYS A 104 10.31 13.43 3.95
CA LYS A 104 8.94 13.33 4.45
C LYS A 104 8.01 12.85 3.35
N VAL A 105 7.27 11.80 3.64
CA VAL A 105 6.36 11.12 2.71
C VAL A 105 5.11 10.68 3.47
N GLU A 106 4.05 10.36 2.74
CA GLU A 106 2.86 9.73 3.33
C GLU A 106 3.00 8.22 3.31
N THR A 107 2.33 7.52 4.22
CA THR A 107 2.22 6.06 4.20
C THR A 107 0.92 5.62 4.84
N TYR A 108 0.45 4.43 4.54
CA TYR A 108 -0.74 3.83 5.12
C TYR A 108 -0.35 3.06 6.36
N VAL A 109 -0.83 3.45 7.54
CA VAL A 109 -0.52 2.77 8.82
C VAL A 109 -1.75 2.02 9.29
N TRP A 110 -1.58 0.79 9.77
CA TRP A 110 -2.70 -0.01 10.27
C TRP A 110 -3.47 0.75 11.36
N ALA A 111 -4.80 0.83 11.21
CA ALA A 111 -5.66 1.59 12.12
C ALA A 111 -5.75 0.91 13.49
N ASN A 112 -5.85 -0.42 13.52
CA ASN A 112 -6.03 -1.21 14.74
C ASN A 112 -4.69 -1.72 15.30
N LYS A 113 -4.02 -0.91 16.13
CA LYS A 113 -2.69 -1.28 16.67
C LYS A 113 -2.67 -2.53 17.55
N ASP A 114 -3.81 -2.89 18.15
CA ASP A 114 -3.95 -4.01 19.09
C ASP A 114 -4.58 -5.24 18.42
N ASP A 115 -4.49 -5.32 17.09
CA ASP A 115 -5.10 -6.39 16.31
C ASP A 115 -4.46 -7.76 16.63
N PRO A 116 -5.22 -8.74 17.15
CA PRO A 116 -4.71 -10.07 17.51
C PRO A 116 -4.34 -10.94 16.30
N ASP A 117 -4.73 -10.53 15.10
CA ASP A 117 -4.39 -11.19 13.85
C ASP A 117 -3.07 -10.67 13.27
N MET A 118 -2.47 -9.62 13.83
CA MET A 118 -1.11 -9.21 13.51
C MET A 118 -0.11 -10.23 14.04
N TYR A 119 0.71 -10.79 13.16
CA TYR A 119 1.72 -11.77 13.55
C TYR A 119 2.89 -11.83 12.57
N GLY A 120 4.05 -12.23 13.10
CA GLY A 120 5.25 -12.50 12.31
C GLY A 120 5.74 -11.31 11.50
N GLU A 121 6.73 -11.58 10.66
CA GLU A 121 7.31 -10.62 9.73
C GLU A 121 6.72 -10.83 8.33
N TRP A 122 6.40 -9.73 7.65
CA TRP A 122 6.01 -9.76 6.25
C TRP A 122 7.21 -10.06 5.35
N ASP A 123 7.06 -11.06 4.48
CA ASP A 123 8.05 -11.34 3.42
C ASP A 123 7.43 -11.02 2.06
N PHE A 124 7.96 -9.98 1.42
CA PHE A 124 7.48 -9.50 0.13
C PHE A 124 7.72 -10.51 -1.01
N GLU A 125 8.83 -11.25 -0.98
CA GLU A 125 9.16 -12.23 -2.02
C GLU A 125 8.31 -13.49 -1.89
N GLU A 126 8.06 -13.93 -0.65
CA GLU A 126 7.10 -15.00 -0.39
C GLU A 126 5.70 -14.60 -0.85
N TRP A 127 5.26 -13.40 -0.50
CA TRP A 127 3.96 -12.87 -0.93
C TRP A 127 3.87 -12.80 -2.45
N LYS A 128 4.92 -12.32 -3.11
CA LYS A 128 4.97 -12.20 -4.57
C LYS A 128 4.77 -13.55 -5.24
N ARG A 129 5.36 -14.62 -4.68
CA ARG A 129 5.25 -15.98 -5.21
C ARG A 129 3.89 -16.63 -4.93
N LEU A 130 3.28 -16.37 -3.77
CA LEU A 130 2.10 -17.11 -3.31
C LEU A 130 0.77 -16.39 -3.55
N HIS A 131 0.75 -15.06 -3.43
CA HIS A 131 -0.50 -14.29 -3.30
C HIS A 131 -0.65 -13.17 -4.34
N MET A 132 0.41 -12.80 -5.07
CA MET A 132 0.38 -11.69 -6.04
C MET A 132 -0.69 -11.83 -7.11
N GLU A 133 -0.80 -12.99 -7.77
CA GLU A 133 -1.77 -13.19 -8.86
C GLU A 133 -3.20 -12.97 -8.37
N LYS A 134 -3.50 -13.48 -7.18
CA LYS A 134 -4.81 -13.35 -6.55
C LYS A 134 -5.10 -11.90 -6.15
N PHE A 135 -4.12 -11.20 -5.60
CA PHE A 135 -4.24 -9.77 -5.30
C PHE A 135 -4.50 -8.94 -6.57
N ILE A 136 -3.79 -9.24 -7.66
CA ILE A 136 -4.02 -8.59 -8.96
C ILE A 136 -5.44 -8.86 -9.47
N GLU A 137 -5.96 -10.07 -9.34
CA GLU A 137 -7.33 -10.39 -9.73
C GLU A 137 -8.36 -9.59 -8.90
N ALA A 138 -8.17 -9.52 -7.58
CA ALA A 138 -9.03 -8.72 -6.70
C ALA A 138 -8.97 -7.22 -7.08
N ALA A 139 -7.77 -6.68 -7.26
CA ALA A 139 -7.58 -5.28 -7.66
C ALA A 139 -8.20 -4.96 -9.04
N LYS A 140 -8.17 -5.90 -10.00
CA LYS A 140 -8.85 -5.73 -11.30
C LYS A 140 -10.36 -5.59 -11.13
N LYS A 141 -10.99 -6.50 -10.39
CA LYS A 141 -12.44 -6.48 -10.12
C LYS A 141 -12.86 -5.16 -9.47
N PHE A 142 -12.01 -4.63 -8.59
CA PHE A 142 -12.25 -3.36 -7.95
C PHE A 142 -12.21 -2.16 -8.88
N ILE A 143 -11.23 -2.10 -9.77
CA ILE A 143 -11.09 -1.00 -10.73
C ILE A 143 -12.25 -1.04 -11.72
N GLU A 144 -12.69 -2.24 -12.12
CA GLU A 144 -13.90 -2.41 -12.94
C GLU A 144 -15.14 -1.91 -12.21
N TRP A 145 -15.33 -2.29 -10.94
CA TRP A 145 -16.41 -1.78 -10.10
C TRP A 145 -16.36 -0.25 -9.94
N LYS A 146 -15.17 0.34 -9.72
CA LYS A 146 -15.00 1.80 -9.64
C LYS A 146 -15.49 2.50 -10.91
N LYS A 147 -15.21 1.90 -12.09
CA LYS A 147 -15.62 2.46 -13.39
C LYS A 147 -17.12 2.36 -13.64
N ASN A 148 -17.76 1.32 -13.12
CA ASN A 148 -19.19 1.10 -13.28
C ASN A 148 -19.77 0.47 -12.01
N PRO A 149 -20.10 1.29 -10.99
CA PRO A 149 -20.65 0.77 -9.74
C PRO A 149 -22.04 0.19 -10.01
N ASP A 150 -22.11 -1.14 -10.15
CA ASP A 150 -23.28 -1.94 -10.52
C ASP A 150 -24.27 -2.14 -9.35
N GLY A 151 -24.22 -1.26 -8.35
CA GLY A 151 -24.98 -1.37 -7.10
C GLY A 151 -24.34 -2.28 -6.05
N ARG A 152 -23.20 -2.90 -6.34
CA ARG A 152 -22.39 -3.63 -5.35
C ARG A 152 -21.72 -2.70 -4.36
N SER A 153 -21.63 -3.13 -3.11
CA SER A 153 -21.07 -2.30 -2.02
C SER A 153 -19.58 -2.54 -1.85
N ARG A 154 -18.87 -1.57 -1.25
CA ARG A 154 -17.46 -1.69 -0.89
C ARG A 154 -17.17 -2.91 0.00
N GLU A 155 -18.12 -3.31 0.86
CA GLU A 155 -18.00 -4.48 1.73
C GLU A 155 -17.85 -5.80 0.95
N GLU A 156 -18.40 -5.87 -0.27
CA GLU A 156 -18.24 -7.04 -1.13
C GLU A 156 -16.83 -7.12 -1.72
N PHE A 157 -16.16 -5.97 -1.90
CA PHE A 157 -14.76 -5.92 -2.32
C PHE A 157 -13.80 -6.33 -1.21
N GLU A 158 -14.04 -5.85 0.01
CA GLU A 158 -13.21 -6.19 1.18
C GLU A 158 -13.05 -7.72 1.30
N LYS A 159 -14.12 -8.49 1.09
CA LYS A 159 -14.08 -9.96 1.06
C LYS A 159 -13.09 -10.54 0.05
N TYR A 160 -12.94 -9.95 -1.14
CA TYR A 160 -12.02 -10.47 -2.17
C TYR A 160 -10.54 -10.23 -1.84
N VAL A 161 -10.23 -9.14 -1.14
CA VAL A 161 -8.86 -8.79 -0.71
C VAL A 161 -8.52 -9.45 0.63
N HIS A 162 -9.54 -9.76 1.42
CA HIS A 162 -9.43 -10.27 2.77
C HIS A 162 -9.27 -11.78 2.86
N GLU A 163 -9.65 -12.57 1.86
CA GLU A 163 -9.58 -14.02 1.96
C GLU A 163 -8.30 -14.58 1.34
N ASP A 164 -7.34 -14.92 2.20
CA ASP A 164 -6.28 -15.87 1.88
C ASP A 164 -6.75 -17.30 2.22
N PRO A 165 -7.11 -18.13 1.23
CA PRO A 165 -7.52 -19.50 1.48
C PRO A 165 -6.31 -20.25 2.00
N ILE A 166 -6.53 -21.02 3.07
CA ILE A 166 -5.52 -21.95 3.60
C ILE A 166 -5.03 -22.79 2.42
N VAL A 167 -3.79 -22.55 2.00
CA VAL A 167 -3.11 -23.44 1.06
C VAL A 167 -2.95 -24.76 1.81
N ALA A 168 -3.78 -25.74 1.43
CA ALA A 168 -3.78 -27.09 1.99
C ALA A 168 -2.43 -27.80 1.77
#